data_AF-K8PCI7-F1
#
_entry.id   AF-K8PCI7-F1
#
_cell.length_a   1.000
_cell.length_b   1.000
_cell.length_c   1.000
_cell.angle_alpha   90.00
_cell.angle_beta   90.00
_cell.angle_gamma   90.00
#
_symmetry.space_group_name_H-M   'P 1'
#
loop_
_entity.id
_entity.type
_entity.pdbx_description
1 polymer ?
#
loop_
_entity_poly.entity_id
_entity_poly.type
_entity_poly.pdbx_seq_one_letter_code
_entity_poly.pdbx_strand_id
1 'polypeptide(L)'
;MAKPDLVPGEVLDGFLVEEQLHRGGMATLWQVSHPDHPEPMLMKVPRFGDSPDPAAIVSFEMEQMILPRLSGVHVPKFIAAGDFATPQPYIVMERIPGNTLYKRLPDLPLPYDEVVGIGIKVATALDDLHRQNVVHLDLKPSNIMFRPTGEAVLIDYGLSHHDHLPDLMLEEFRVPFGTAPYMAPEQLLDIRNDPRSDLFALGVLLYFFTTGERPFGESETLSGMRRRLWRDPVPPRRLRPDYPPWLQEIVLHCLAVQPAWRYSSARQLAFDLGNPDQVKLTARAERLKRDGLATVIRRRFNDELMLAQPRPDIASHLAQVPIVAVAINLDDSGEALNEALRTEAARIVSAVPRARLACVNVLKLARLAVDHALDEEGHSKHIGRLAELKNWARTLGLGEESYTVHVIEAFDPANAIIEFASSNLVDHILIGAREKSFRKKVLGSVSAKVAAEAPCSVTVVRPTRLRPGHDAEGRA
;
A
#
# COMPACT_ATOMS: atom_id res chain seq x y z
N MET A 1 24.25 0.15 19.49
CA MET A 1 23.27 -0.95 19.65
C MET A 1 21.95 -0.35 19.20
N ALA A 2 21.29 -0.93 18.19
CA ALA A 2 19.96 -0.49 17.79
C ALA A 2 19.06 -0.39 19.03
N LYS A 3 18.23 0.66 19.15
CA LYS A 3 17.27 0.77 20.25
C LYS A 3 16.47 -0.55 20.30
N PRO A 4 16.33 -1.19 21.48
CA PRO A 4 15.85 -2.57 21.54
C PRO A 4 14.47 -2.68 20.89
N ASP A 5 14.24 -3.81 20.21
CA ASP A 5 12.89 -4.32 20.00
C ASP A 5 12.10 -4.14 21.32
N LEU A 6 10.82 -3.72 21.25
CA LEU A 6 9.96 -3.58 22.43
C LEU A 6 10.19 -4.72 23.42
N VAL A 7 10.20 -4.41 24.72
CA VAL A 7 10.42 -5.45 25.75
C VAL A 7 9.14 -5.70 26.56
N PRO A 8 8.85 -6.97 26.93
CA PRO A 8 7.78 -7.27 27.86
C PRO A 8 7.92 -6.45 29.16
N GLY A 9 6.83 -5.84 29.61
CA GLY A 9 6.76 -4.98 30.79
C GLY A 9 6.98 -3.48 30.51
N GLU A 10 7.37 -3.10 29.30
CA GLU A 10 7.45 -1.70 28.88
C GLU A 10 6.05 -1.08 28.77
N VAL A 11 5.92 0.21 29.08
CA VAL A 11 4.68 0.97 28.85
C VAL A 11 4.94 1.98 27.73
N LEU A 12 4.25 1.79 26.61
CA LEU A 12 4.31 2.67 25.45
C LEU A 12 2.96 3.41 25.32
N ASP A 13 2.96 4.73 25.49
CA ASP A 13 1.76 5.58 25.41
C ASP A 13 0.57 5.06 26.23
N GLY A 14 0.86 4.51 27.42
CA GLY A 14 -0.15 3.94 28.33
C GLY A 14 -0.47 2.46 28.09
N PHE A 15 -0.03 1.87 26.98
CA PHE A 15 -0.18 0.44 26.71
C PHE A 15 0.94 -0.36 27.35
N LEU A 16 0.59 -1.30 28.24
CA LEU A 16 1.54 -2.27 28.78
C LEU A 16 1.84 -3.33 27.73
N VAL A 17 3.11 -3.42 27.31
CA VAL A 17 3.61 -4.44 26.40
C VAL A 17 3.77 -5.75 27.15
N GLU A 18 3.14 -6.81 26.66
CA GLU A 18 3.16 -8.14 27.28
C GLU A 18 4.03 -9.09 26.44
N GLU A 19 3.44 -10.16 25.91
CA GLU A 19 4.13 -11.17 25.13
C GLU A 19 4.26 -10.78 23.65
N GLN A 20 5.42 -11.08 23.05
CA GLN A 20 5.57 -11.04 21.60
C GLN A 20 4.88 -12.24 20.95
N LEU A 21 3.76 -12.01 20.27
CA LEU A 21 2.99 -13.07 19.62
C LEU A 21 3.60 -13.50 18.28
N HIS A 22 4.24 -12.57 17.56
CA HIS A 22 4.84 -12.85 16.27
C HIS A 22 6.02 -11.93 15.94
N ARG A 23 7.01 -12.48 15.23
CA ARG A 23 8.12 -11.74 14.63
C ARG A 23 8.14 -12.01 13.12
N GLY A 24 7.59 -11.09 12.35
CA GLY A 24 7.58 -11.16 10.89
C GLY A 24 8.81 -10.49 10.26
N GLY A 25 8.87 -10.48 8.93
CA GLY A 25 9.87 -9.72 8.16
C GLY A 25 9.66 -8.21 8.24
N MET A 26 8.41 -7.76 8.23
CA MET A 26 8.03 -6.34 8.15
C MET A 26 7.62 -5.73 9.50
N ALA A 27 7.03 -6.53 10.40
CA ALA A 27 6.51 -6.04 11.68
C ALA A 27 6.66 -7.09 12.79
N THR A 28 6.64 -6.61 14.02
CA THR A 28 6.42 -7.40 15.23
C THR A 28 5.01 -7.21 15.74
N LEU A 29 4.41 -8.27 16.26
CA LEU A 29 3.08 -8.24 16.86
C LEU A 29 3.19 -8.57 18.34
N TRP A 30 2.62 -7.71 19.16
CA TRP A 30 2.70 -7.78 20.62
C TRP A 30 1.30 -7.83 21.21
N GLN A 31 1.11 -8.68 22.20
CA GLN A 31 -0.04 -8.57 23.07
C GLN A 31 0.15 -7.34 23.96
N VAL A 32 -0.89 -6.53 24.11
CA VAL A 32 -0.87 -5.35 24.97
C VAL A 32 -2.15 -5.24 25.79
N SER A 33 -2.05 -4.56 26.93
CA SER A 33 -3.19 -4.24 27.80
C SER A 33 -3.22 -2.74 28.14
N HIS A 34 -4.43 -2.22 28.39
CA HIS A 34 -4.65 -0.81 28.76
C HIS A 34 -5.83 -0.73 29.74
N PRO A 35 -5.75 0.06 30.83
CA PRO A 35 -6.81 0.12 31.85
C PRO A 35 -8.20 0.47 31.30
N ASP A 36 -8.24 1.33 30.28
CA ASP A 36 -9.51 1.78 29.66
C ASP A 36 -10.06 0.81 28.60
N HIS A 37 -9.29 -0.22 28.23
CA HIS A 37 -9.65 -1.19 27.18
C HIS A 37 -9.53 -2.62 27.74
N PRO A 38 -10.61 -3.19 28.30
CA PRO A 38 -10.58 -4.52 28.90
C PRO A 38 -10.50 -5.66 27.88
N GLU A 39 -10.81 -5.37 26.61
CA GLU A 39 -10.77 -6.34 25.52
C GLU A 39 -9.31 -6.72 25.16
N PRO A 40 -9.03 -7.94 24.68
CA PRO A 40 -7.70 -8.32 24.21
C PRO A 40 -7.23 -7.44 23.04
N MET A 41 -6.01 -6.90 23.13
CA MET A 41 -5.44 -6.03 22.11
C MET A 41 -4.14 -6.57 21.53
N LEU A 42 -3.88 -6.12 20.31
CA LEU A 42 -2.69 -6.42 19.53
C LEU A 42 -2.03 -5.11 19.13
N MET A 43 -0.74 -4.96 19.42
CA MET A 43 0.09 -3.87 18.93
C MET A 43 0.98 -4.36 17.79
N LYS A 44 0.81 -3.77 16.60
CA LYS A 44 1.70 -3.96 15.45
C LYS A 44 2.73 -2.85 15.43
N VAL A 45 4.00 -3.25 15.34
CA VAL A 45 5.13 -2.32 15.29
C VAL A 45 6.02 -2.69 14.11
N PRO A 46 6.30 -1.77 13.17
CA PRO A 46 7.17 -2.03 12.04
C PRO A 46 8.59 -2.33 12.50
N ARG A 47 9.29 -3.20 11.75
CA ARG A 47 10.67 -3.57 12.05
C ARG A 47 11.64 -2.69 11.31
N PHE A 48 12.68 -2.28 12.03
CA PHE A 48 13.76 -1.46 11.50
C PHE A 48 15.06 -2.25 11.67
N GLY A 49 15.51 -2.89 10.58
CA GLY A 49 16.80 -3.61 10.56
C GLY A 49 17.91 -2.74 9.95
N ASP A 50 19.11 -3.33 9.79
CA ASP A 50 20.27 -2.67 9.14
C ASP A 50 20.02 -2.28 7.66
N SER A 51 18.93 -2.77 7.07
CA SER A 51 18.38 -2.37 5.77
C SER A 51 16.85 -2.47 5.86
N PRO A 52 16.13 -1.44 6.33
CA PRO A 52 14.68 -1.48 6.35
C PRO A 52 14.17 -1.59 4.91
N ASP A 53 13.27 -2.54 4.65
CA ASP A 53 12.54 -2.57 3.38
C ASP A 53 11.59 -1.36 3.39
N PRO A 54 11.76 -0.36 2.49
CA PRO A 54 10.89 0.81 2.47
C PRO A 54 9.41 0.42 2.33
N ALA A 55 9.13 -0.71 1.68
CA ALA A 55 7.77 -1.22 1.55
C ALA A 55 7.13 -1.61 2.90
N ALA A 56 7.92 -2.02 3.88
CA ALA A 56 7.43 -2.30 5.24
C ALA A 56 6.94 -1.03 5.94
N ILE A 57 7.64 0.09 5.75
CA ILE A 57 7.28 1.38 6.34
C ILE A 57 6.03 1.95 5.66
N VAL A 58 6.04 1.99 4.33
CA VAL A 58 4.92 2.52 3.55
C VAL A 58 3.66 1.68 3.76
N SER A 59 3.78 0.34 3.79
CA SER A 59 2.61 -0.52 4.07
C SER A 59 2.08 -0.31 5.48
N PHE A 60 2.95 -0.12 6.47
CA PHE A 60 2.53 0.22 7.82
C PHE A 60 1.83 1.58 7.91
N GLU A 61 2.31 2.59 7.16
CA GLU A 61 1.64 3.88 7.04
C GLU A 61 0.26 3.76 6.36
N MET A 62 0.16 2.96 5.31
CA MET A 62 -1.11 2.71 4.62
C MET A 62 -2.13 2.08 5.59
N GLU A 63 -1.72 1.13 6.41
CA GLU A 63 -2.58 0.51 7.41
C GLU A 63 -3.00 1.50 8.51
N GLN A 64 -2.09 2.36 8.99
CA GLN A 64 -2.42 3.44 9.93
C GLN A 64 -3.47 4.40 9.36
N MET A 65 -3.46 4.66 8.06
CA MET A 65 -4.45 5.53 7.42
C MET A 65 -5.79 4.84 7.20
N ILE A 66 -5.79 3.56 6.82
CA ILE A 66 -7.03 2.83 6.46
C ILE A 66 -7.77 2.32 7.69
N LEU A 67 -7.09 1.61 8.59
CA LEU A 67 -7.74 0.87 9.67
C LEU A 67 -8.65 1.73 10.58
N PRO A 68 -8.30 2.98 10.96
CA PRO A 68 -9.17 3.84 11.78
C PRO A 68 -10.49 4.22 11.11
N ARG A 69 -10.61 4.09 9.79
CA ARG A 69 -11.80 4.42 9.00
C ARG A 69 -12.73 3.22 8.82
N LEU A 70 -12.26 2.03 9.19
CA LEU A 70 -13.03 0.80 9.06
C LEU A 70 -13.85 0.50 10.32
N SER A 71 -15.00 -0.10 10.12
CA SER A 71 -15.91 -0.49 11.19
C SER A 71 -16.66 -1.77 10.83
N GLY A 72 -17.27 -2.40 11.83
CA GLY A 72 -18.08 -3.61 11.66
C GLY A 72 -17.38 -4.89 12.12
N VAL A 73 -18.07 -6.02 11.93
CA VAL A 73 -17.62 -7.33 12.43
C VAL A 73 -16.55 -7.97 11.54
N HIS A 74 -16.35 -7.46 10.32
CA HIS A 74 -15.46 -8.08 9.33
C HIS A 74 -14.02 -7.53 9.36
N VAL A 75 -13.73 -6.62 10.30
CA VAL A 75 -12.42 -5.98 10.48
C VAL A 75 -12.05 -5.96 11.97
N PRO A 76 -10.76 -5.90 12.34
CA PRO A 76 -10.35 -5.60 13.71
C PRO A 76 -10.76 -4.19 14.10
N LYS A 77 -11.27 -4.02 15.32
CA LYS A 77 -11.54 -2.67 15.85
C LYS A 77 -10.22 -1.91 16.04
N PHE A 78 -10.11 -0.70 15.47
CA PHE A 78 -9.03 0.23 15.75
C PHE A 78 -9.12 0.78 17.18
N ILE A 79 -7.97 0.93 17.87
CA ILE A 79 -7.91 1.43 19.25
C ILE A 79 -7.07 2.69 19.34
N ALA A 80 -5.81 2.62 18.88
CA ALA A 80 -4.89 3.76 18.91
C ALA A 80 -3.78 3.57 17.87
N ALA A 81 -3.07 4.66 17.54
CA ALA A 81 -1.84 4.61 16.78
C ALA A 81 -0.86 5.66 17.28
N GLY A 82 0.41 5.29 17.37
CA GLY A 82 1.52 6.21 17.52
C GLY A 82 2.14 6.43 16.16
N ASP A 83 2.21 7.69 15.73
CA ASP A 83 2.71 8.01 14.41
C ASP A 83 4.25 8.14 14.36
N PHE A 84 4.77 8.33 13.14
CA PHE A 84 6.20 8.48 12.86
C PHE A 84 6.86 9.73 13.45
N ALA A 85 6.14 10.65 14.12
CA ALA A 85 6.81 11.73 14.86
C ALA A 85 7.52 11.24 16.12
N THR A 86 7.21 10.02 16.57
CA THR A 86 7.98 9.32 17.58
C THR A 86 8.88 8.29 16.91
N PRO A 87 10.04 7.96 17.48
CA PRO A 87 10.96 6.97 16.92
C PRO A 87 10.40 5.53 16.92
N GLN A 88 9.22 5.29 17.49
CA GLN A 88 8.60 3.97 17.62
C GLN A 88 7.12 4.02 17.21
N PRO A 89 6.80 4.09 15.92
CA PRO A 89 5.42 4.10 15.46
C PRO A 89 4.74 2.75 15.73
N TYR A 90 3.44 2.76 16.00
CA TYR A 90 2.67 1.55 16.33
C TYR A 90 1.19 1.70 15.97
N ILE A 91 0.49 0.57 15.79
CA ILE A 91 -0.97 0.49 15.69
C ILE A 91 -1.46 -0.47 16.76
N VAL A 92 -2.39 -0.03 17.61
CA VAL A 92 -3.14 -0.89 18.53
C VAL A 92 -4.52 -1.16 17.95
N MET A 93 -4.86 -2.44 17.88
CA MET A 93 -6.13 -2.94 17.36
C MET A 93 -6.66 -4.09 18.21
N GLU A 94 -7.92 -4.46 18.00
CA GLU A 94 -8.51 -5.66 18.56
C GLU A 94 -7.69 -6.90 18.20
N ARG A 95 -7.41 -7.74 19.20
CA ARG A 95 -6.85 -9.07 18.95
C ARG A 95 -7.97 -10.05 18.63
N ILE A 96 -8.07 -10.44 17.36
CA ILE A 96 -9.00 -11.48 16.94
C ILE A 96 -8.53 -12.84 17.50
N PRO A 97 -9.38 -13.56 18.27
CA PRO A 97 -9.00 -14.87 18.81
C PRO A 97 -8.93 -15.92 17.70
N GLY A 98 -8.13 -16.96 17.92
CA GLY A 98 -8.01 -18.10 17.00
C GLY A 98 -6.85 -17.99 16.03
N ASN A 99 -6.94 -18.75 14.92
CA ASN A 99 -5.89 -18.88 13.94
C ASN A 99 -6.36 -18.38 12.57
N THR A 100 -5.42 -17.93 11.75
CA THR A 100 -5.68 -17.59 10.36
C THR A 100 -5.91 -18.86 9.53
N LEU A 101 -6.56 -18.72 8.37
CA LEU A 101 -6.72 -19.82 7.40
C LEU A 101 -5.38 -20.41 6.94
N TYR A 102 -4.27 -19.73 7.15
CA TYR A 102 -2.93 -20.26 6.90
C TYR A 102 -2.67 -21.59 7.64
N LYS A 103 -3.21 -21.74 8.86
CA LYS A 103 -3.04 -23.01 9.60
C LYS A 103 -3.79 -24.19 8.99
N ARG A 104 -4.68 -23.95 8.02
CA ARG A 104 -5.41 -24.99 7.28
C ARG A 104 -4.68 -25.46 6.02
N LEU A 105 -3.56 -24.83 5.65
CA LEU A 105 -2.81 -25.24 4.46
C LEU A 105 -2.33 -26.71 4.48
N PRO A 106 -1.92 -27.29 5.62
CA PRO A 106 -1.56 -28.71 5.69
C PRO A 106 -2.75 -29.66 5.45
N ASP A 107 -3.98 -29.18 5.60
CA ASP A 107 -5.20 -30.00 5.49
C ASP A 107 -5.74 -30.06 4.05
N LEU A 108 -5.10 -29.37 3.09
CA LEU A 108 -5.60 -29.29 1.72
C LEU A 108 -5.42 -30.62 0.96
N PRO A 109 -6.36 -30.98 0.06
CA PRO A 109 -7.61 -30.28 -0.25
C PRO A 109 -8.69 -30.49 0.81
N LEU A 110 -9.50 -29.46 1.04
CA LEU A 110 -10.65 -29.50 1.97
C LEU A 110 -11.93 -30.02 1.28
N PRO A 111 -12.90 -30.52 2.06
CA PRO A 111 -14.26 -30.80 1.58
C PRO A 111 -14.92 -29.60 0.90
N TYR A 112 -15.69 -29.84 -0.16
CA TYR A 112 -16.27 -28.77 -0.98
C TYR A 112 -17.24 -27.87 -0.20
N ASP A 113 -18.07 -28.46 0.64
CA ASP A 113 -19.01 -27.77 1.52
C ASP A 113 -18.30 -26.84 2.50
N GLU A 114 -17.16 -27.29 3.05
CA GLU A 114 -16.33 -26.47 3.93
C GLU A 114 -15.73 -25.27 3.18
N VAL A 115 -15.15 -25.48 2.00
CA VAL A 115 -14.57 -24.39 1.21
C VAL A 115 -15.63 -23.40 0.74
N VAL A 116 -16.82 -23.88 0.40
CA VAL A 116 -17.96 -23.03 0.04
C VAL A 116 -18.41 -22.19 1.23
N GLY A 117 -18.50 -22.77 2.43
CA GLY A 117 -18.81 -22.05 3.65
C GLY A 117 -17.78 -20.95 3.97
N ILE A 118 -16.49 -21.25 3.80
CA ILE A 118 -15.40 -20.26 3.89
C ILE A 118 -15.59 -19.16 2.84
N GLY A 119 -15.85 -19.55 1.59
CA GLY A 119 -16.04 -18.64 0.46
C GLY A 119 -17.18 -17.64 0.68
N ILE A 120 -18.33 -18.10 1.17
CA ILE A 120 -19.49 -17.24 1.48
C ILE A 120 -19.11 -16.20 2.54
N LYS A 121 -18.46 -16.64 3.62
CA LYS A 121 -18.06 -15.75 4.73
C LYS A 121 -17.04 -14.70 4.28
N VAL A 122 -16.04 -15.10 3.49
CA VAL A 122 -15.03 -14.17 2.96
C VAL A 122 -15.64 -13.22 1.94
N ALA A 123 -16.50 -13.70 1.04
CA ALA A 123 -17.22 -12.84 0.10
C ALA A 123 -18.14 -11.83 0.80
N THR A 124 -18.77 -12.22 1.92
CA THR A 124 -19.56 -11.31 2.74
C THR A 124 -18.69 -10.24 3.40
N ALA A 125 -17.54 -10.62 3.95
CA ALA A 125 -16.57 -9.69 4.51
C ALA A 125 -16.01 -8.69 3.47
N LEU A 126 -15.73 -9.18 2.26
CA LEU A 126 -15.31 -8.32 1.14
C LEU A 126 -16.42 -7.35 0.72
N ASP A 127 -17.68 -7.78 0.67
CA ASP A 127 -18.80 -6.90 0.35
C ASP A 127 -18.95 -5.76 1.37
N ASP A 128 -18.78 -6.06 2.66
CA ASP A 128 -18.79 -5.07 3.74
C ASP A 128 -17.59 -4.11 3.65
N LEU A 129 -16.40 -4.62 3.34
CA LEU A 129 -15.20 -3.83 3.13
C LEU A 129 -15.31 -2.91 1.90
N HIS A 130 -15.82 -3.43 0.79
CA HIS A 130 -15.99 -2.70 -0.47
C HIS A 130 -17.00 -1.55 -0.32
N ARG A 131 -18.03 -1.70 0.53
CA ARG A 131 -18.96 -0.60 0.87
C ARG A 131 -18.31 0.55 1.65
N GLN A 132 -17.17 0.28 2.28
CA GLN A 132 -16.35 1.27 2.98
C GLN A 132 -15.27 1.87 2.06
N ASN A 133 -15.40 1.69 0.74
CA ASN A 133 -14.50 2.18 -0.30
C ASN A 133 -13.06 1.65 -0.20
N VAL A 134 -12.89 0.44 0.35
CA VAL A 134 -11.59 -0.21 0.47
C VAL A 134 -11.52 -1.45 -0.41
N VAL A 135 -10.42 -1.60 -1.15
CA VAL A 135 -10.02 -2.84 -1.82
C VAL A 135 -8.87 -3.46 -1.02
N HIS A 136 -8.98 -4.73 -0.64
CA HIS A 136 -8.01 -5.34 0.26
C HIS A 136 -6.64 -5.57 -0.40
N LEU A 137 -6.63 -6.04 -1.66
CA LEU A 137 -5.46 -6.26 -2.53
C LEU A 137 -4.42 -7.30 -2.08
N ASP A 138 -4.48 -7.80 -0.85
CA ASP A 138 -3.62 -8.86 -0.32
C ASP A 138 -4.44 -9.95 0.39
N LEU A 139 -5.57 -10.33 -0.22
CA LEU A 139 -6.40 -11.41 0.28
C LEU A 139 -5.70 -12.77 0.13
N LYS A 140 -5.33 -13.36 1.27
CA LYS A 140 -4.59 -14.63 1.35
C LYS A 140 -4.91 -15.37 2.64
N PRO A 141 -4.55 -16.67 2.79
CA PRO A 141 -4.91 -17.45 3.97
C PRO A 141 -4.41 -16.87 5.30
N SER A 142 -3.25 -16.20 5.31
CA SER A 142 -2.72 -15.56 6.52
C SER A 142 -3.47 -14.30 6.93
N ASN A 143 -4.30 -13.73 6.06
CA ASN A 143 -5.00 -12.46 6.28
C ASN A 143 -6.51 -12.66 6.51
N ILE A 144 -6.94 -13.92 6.72
CA ILE A 144 -8.33 -14.28 6.96
C ILE A 144 -8.40 -15.03 8.28
N MET A 145 -9.17 -14.49 9.23
CA MET A 145 -9.50 -15.09 10.51
C MET A 145 -11.01 -15.27 10.63
N PHE A 146 -11.46 -15.95 11.69
CA PHE A 146 -12.88 -16.08 12.01
C PHE A 146 -13.14 -15.70 13.46
N ARG A 147 -14.22 -14.95 13.69
CA ARG A 147 -14.74 -14.73 15.04
C ARG A 147 -15.30 -16.05 15.60
N PRO A 148 -15.40 -16.20 16.93
CA PRO A 148 -16.09 -17.34 17.54
C PRO A 148 -17.55 -17.49 17.09
N THR A 149 -18.19 -16.37 16.74
CA THR A 149 -19.54 -16.25 16.18
C THR A 149 -19.63 -16.66 14.71
N GLY A 150 -18.48 -16.82 14.03
CA GLY A 150 -18.37 -17.45 12.72
C GLY A 150 -18.16 -16.51 11.54
N GLU A 151 -18.19 -15.20 11.74
CA GLU A 151 -17.91 -14.18 10.71
C GLU A 151 -16.43 -14.20 10.33
N ALA A 152 -16.14 -14.03 9.03
CA ALA A 152 -14.78 -13.83 8.57
C ALA A 152 -14.29 -12.43 8.98
N VAL A 153 -13.05 -12.34 9.42
CA VAL A 153 -12.35 -11.06 9.70
C VAL A 153 -11.16 -10.96 8.77
N LEU A 154 -11.11 -9.88 8.01
CA LEU A 154 -9.99 -9.53 7.14
C LEU A 154 -8.99 -8.68 7.94
N ILE A 155 -7.71 -9.02 7.85
CA ILE A 155 -6.63 -8.36 8.60
C ILE A 155 -5.50 -7.95 7.65
N ASP A 156 -4.62 -7.06 8.13
CA ASP A 156 -3.45 -6.56 7.40
C ASP A 156 -3.81 -5.72 6.17
N TYR A 157 -4.01 -4.42 6.40
CA TYR A 157 -4.42 -3.46 5.37
C TYR A 157 -3.25 -2.71 4.72
N GLY A 158 -2.02 -3.14 4.99
CA GLY A 158 -0.85 -2.38 4.54
C GLY A 158 -0.65 -2.33 3.02
N LEU A 159 -1.29 -3.23 2.29
CA LEU A 159 -1.29 -3.23 0.82
C LEU A 159 -2.64 -2.83 0.23
N SER A 160 -3.61 -2.46 1.05
CA SER A 160 -4.95 -2.09 0.60
C SER A 160 -4.98 -0.74 -0.09
N HIS A 161 -6.08 -0.47 -0.79
CA HIS A 161 -6.38 0.80 -1.42
C HIS A 161 -7.69 1.35 -0.85
N HIS A 162 -7.76 2.66 -0.63
CA HIS A 162 -8.98 3.34 -0.20
C HIS A 162 -9.27 4.51 -1.14
N ASP A 163 -10.47 4.58 -1.74
CA ASP A 163 -10.77 5.53 -2.84
C ASP A 163 -10.64 7.02 -2.47
N HIS A 164 -10.65 7.35 -1.17
CA HIS A 164 -10.50 8.72 -0.67
C HIS A 164 -9.16 9.02 0.01
N LEU A 165 -8.20 8.10 -0.05
CA LEU A 165 -6.86 8.29 0.51
C LEU A 165 -5.82 8.22 -0.62
N PRO A 166 -4.65 8.86 -0.45
CA PRO A 166 -3.52 8.64 -1.34
C PRO A 166 -3.09 7.18 -1.29
N ASP A 167 -2.70 6.62 -2.45
CA ASP A 167 -2.17 5.26 -2.55
C ASP A 167 -0.65 5.31 -2.44
N LEU A 168 -0.13 5.31 -1.20
CA LEU A 168 1.30 5.43 -0.94
C LEU A 168 2.11 4.29 -1.60
N MET A 169 1.52 3.10 -1.72
CA MET A 169 2.15 1.96 -2.37
C MET A 169 2.37 2.21 -3.86
N LEU A 170 1.37 2.78 -4.54
CA LEU A 170 1.49 3.17 -5.95
C LEU A 170 2.41 4.38 -6.15
N GLU A 171 2.45 5.30 -5.19
CA GLU A 171 3.26 6.52 -5.29
C GLU A 171 4.76 6.25 -5.13
N GLU A 172 5.12 5.38 -4.18
CA GLU A 172 6.52 5.08 -3.82
C GLU A 172 7.12 3.96 -4.68
N PHE A 173 6.31 2.97 -5.08
CA PHE A 173 6.84 1.75 -5.71
C PHE A 173 6.40 1.54 -7.15
N ARG A 174 7.27 0.85 -7.90
CA ARG A 174 7.07 0.48 -9.32
C ARG A 174 7.01 -1.03 -9.55
N VAL A 175 7.15 -1.81 -8.48
CA VAL A 175 6.99 -3.26 -8.52
C VAL A 175 5.68 -3.61 -7.83
N PRO A 176 4.88 -4.53 -8.39
CA PRO A 176 3.62 -4.93 -7.78
C PRO A 176 3.92 -5.65 -6.46
N PHE A 177 3.46 -5.03 -5.36
CA PHE A 177 3.55 -5.59 -4.02
C PHE A 177 2.31 -6.40 -3.68
N GLY A 178 2.52 -7.55 -3.04
CA GLY A 178 1.46 -8.48 -2.66
C GLY A 178 1.91 -9.92 -2.73
N THR A 179 1.04 -10.81 -2.30
CA THR A 179 1.37 -12.24 -2.26
C THR A 179 1.18 -12.85 -3.65
N ALA A 180 2.31 -13.02 -4.35
CA ALA A 180 2.39 -13.38 -5.77
C ALA A 180 1.35 -14.41 -6.25
N PRO A 181 1.08 -15.53 -5.56
CA PRO A 181 0.07 -16.49 -6.01
C PRO A 181 -1.36 -15.94 -6.14
N TYR A 182 -1.79 -15.03 -5.27
CA TYR A 182 -3.18 -14.55 -5.17
C TYR A 182 -3.44 -13.26 -5.97
N MET A 183 -2.39 -12.56 -6.38
CA MET A 183 -2.46 -11.26 -7.04
C MET A 183 -3.26 -11.26 -8.34
N ALA A 184 -4.16 -10.30 -8.52
CA ALA A 184 -4.97 -10.18 -9.72
C ALA A 184 -4.15 -9.68 -10.94
N PRO A 185 -4.54 -10.04 -12.17
CA PRO A 185 -3.92 -9.56 -13.41
C PRO A 185 -3.74 -8.03 -13.47
N GLU A 186 -4.76 -7.27 -13.11
CA GLU A 186 -4.79 -5.81 -13.14
C GLU A 186 -3.84 -5.16 -12.12
N GLN A 187 -3.56 -5.82 -10.98
CA GLN A 187 -2.56 -5.35 -10.02
C GLN A 187 -1.14 -5.40 -10.59
N LEU A 188 -0.87 -6.31 -11.54
CA LEU A 188 0.41 -6.36 -12.28
C LEU A 188 0.53 -5.24 -13.32
N LEU A 189 -0.56 -4.51 -13.56
CA LEU A 189 -0.67 -3.36 -14.46
C LEU A 189 -0.91 -2.07 -13.65
N ASP A 190 -0.57 -2.09 -12.35
CA ASP A 190 -0.66 -0.97 -11.42
C ASP A 190 -2.08 -0.41 -11.20
N ILE A 191 -3.12 -1.20 -11.53
CA ILE A 191 -4.51 -0.88 -11.24
C ILE A 191 -4.88 -1.49 -9.88
N ARG A 192 -5.06 -0.61 -8.89
CA ARG A 192 -5.28 -0.99 -7.48
C ARG A 192 -6.67 -0.64 -6.93
N ASN A 193 -7.48 0.10 -7.69
CA ASN A 193 -8.79 0.58 -7.27
C ASN A 193 -9.97 -0.30 -7.74
N ASP A 194 -9.71 -1.48 -8.30
CA ASP A 194 -10.78 -2.37 -8.76
C ASP A 194 -11.11 -3.44 -7.69
N PRO A 195 -12.30 -3.40 -7.04
CA PRO A 195 -12.70 -4.38 -6.03
C PRO A 195 -12.78 -5.82 -6.57
N ARG A 196 -12.87 -5.98 -7.90
CA ARG A 196 -12.86 -7.30 -8.55
C ARG A 196 -11.49 -7.98 -8.48
N SER A 197 -10.44 -7.26 -8.07
CA SER A 197 -9.13 -7.83 -7.70
C SER A 197 -9.28 -8.81 -6.53
N ASP A 198 -10.04 -8.44 -5.50
CA ASP A 198 -10.28 -9.30 -4.33
C ASP A 198 -11.11 -10.53 -4.71
N LEU A 199 -12.03 -10.39 -5.68
CA LEU A 199 -12.82 -11.53 -6.18
C LEU A 199 -11.95 -12.53 -6.94
N PHE A 200 -10.92 -12.06 -7.65
CA PHE A 200 -9.93 -12.93 -8.26
C PHE A 200 -9.12 -13.67 -7.20
N ALA A 201 -8.63 -12.96 -6.17
CA ALA A 201 -7.90 -13.57 -5.07
C ALA A 201 -8.75 -14.61 -4.31
N LEU A 202 -10.05 -14.34 -4.10
CA LEU A 202 -10.98 -15.31 -3.54
C LEU A 202 -11.20 -16.50 -4.48
N GLY A 203 -11.27 -16.28 -5.80
CA GLY A 203 -11.27 -17.35 -6.79
C GLY A 203 -10.02 -18.25 -6.70
N VAL A 204 -8.84 -17.66 -6.46
CA VAL A 204 -7.59 -18.40 -6.26
C VAL A 204 -7.67 -19.22 -4.97
N LEU A 205 -8.20 -18.65 -3.88
CA LEU A 205 -8.41 -19.37 -2.61
C LEU A 205 -9.36 -20.56 -2.76
N LEU A 206 -10.53 -20.35 -3.37
CA LEU A 206 -11.51 -21.41 -3.62
C LEU A 206 -10.90 -22.53 -4.46
N TYR A 207 -10.17 -22.18 -5.53
CA TYR A 207 -9.45 -23.15 -6.36
C TYR A 207 -8.44 -23.94 -5.53
N PHE A 208 -7.57 -23.25 -4.81
CA PHE A 208 -6.47 -23.85 -4.09
C PHE A 208 -6.97 -24.77 -2.97
N PHE A 209 -7.98 -24.33 -2.22
CA PHE A 209 -8.48 -25.10 -1.08
C PHE A 209 -9.23 -26.36 -1.52
N THR A 210 -9.87 -26.34 -2.68
CA THR A 210 -10.62 -27.51 -3.20
C THR A 210 -9.77 -28.49 -3.99
N THR A 211 -8.64 -28.04 -4.55
CA THR A 211 -7.78 -28.88 -5.41
C THR A 211 -6.44 -29.25 -4.78
N GLY A 212 -5.96 -28.49 -3.79
CA GLY A 212 -4.60 -28.61 -3.25
C GLY A 212 -3.51 -28.03 -4.15
N GLU A 213 -3.86 -27.54 -5.35
CA GLU A 213 -2.93 -26.95 -6.30
C GLU A 213 -3.29 -25.47 -6.57
N ARG A 214 -2.30 -24.63 -6.82
CA ARG A 214 -2.57 -23.23 -7.20
C ARG A 214 -2.85 -23.10 -8.70
N PRO A 215 -3.82 -22.25 -9.12
CA PRO A 215 -4.30 -22.18 -10.50
C PRO A 215 -3.22 -21.83 -11.54
N PHE A 216 -2.20 -21.04 -11.13
CA PHE A 216 -1.11 -20.56 -12.00
C PHE A 216 0.29 -21.04 -11.55
N GLY A 217 0.34 -21.97 -10.59
CA GLY A 217 1.56 -22.50 -9.97
C GLY A 217 2.17 -21.60 -8.89
N GLU A 218 3.36 -21.99 -8.42
CA GLU A 218 4.06 -21.43 -7.24
C GLU A 218 5.09 -20.32 -7.57
N SER A 219 5.16 -19.83 -8.82
CA SER A 219 6.25 -18.91 -9.18
C SER A 219 6.04 -17.52 -8.60
N GLU A 220 6.95 -17.11 -7.72
CA GLU A 220 7.00 -15.77 -7.11
C GLU A 220 7.74 -14.74 -7.98
N THR A 221 8.40 -15.19 -9.06
CA THR A 221 9.06 -14.27 -10.00
C THR A 221 8.05 -13.43 -10.77
N LEU A 222 8.39 -12.17 -11.08
CA LEU A 222 7.54 -11.29 -11.89
C LEU A 222 7.14 -11.92 -13.24
N SER A 223 8.08 -12.58 -13.91
CA SER A 223 7.83 -13.32 -15.16
C SER A 223 6.83 -14.47 -14.98
N GLY A 224 6.94 -15.19 -13.87
CA GLY A 224 6.01 -16.25 -13.48
C GLY A 224 4.61 -15.73 -13.17
N MET A 225 4.52 -14.61 -12.44
CA MET A 225 3.26 -13.95 -12.12
C MET A 225 2.54 -13.47 -13.37
N ARG A 226 3.25 -12.83 -14.30
CA ARG A 226 2.69 -12.33 -15.57
C ARG A 226 2.06 -13.42 -16.43
N ARG A 227 2.34 -14.71 -16.20
CA ARG A 227 1.65 -15.81 -16.92
C ARG A 227 0.13 -15.75 -16.78
N ARG A 228 -0.40 -15.25 -15.66
CA ARG A 228 -1.86 -15.13 -15.43
C ARG A 228 -2.54 -14.14 -16.39
N LEU A 229 -1.77 -13.25 -17.02
CA LEU A 229 -2.27 -12.32 -18.02
C LEU A 229 -2.72 -13.05 -19.30
N TRP A 230 -2.02 -14.12 -19.71
CA TRP A 230 -2.25 -14.78 -21.01
C TRP A 230 -2.52 -16.28 -20.95
N ARG A 231 -2.36 -16.93 -19.79
CA ARG A 231 -2.52 -18.38 -19.62
C ARG A 231 -3.64 -18.69 -18.66
N ASP A 232 -4.60 -19.48 -19.13
CA ASP A 232 -5.72 -19.94 -18.32
C ASP A 232 -5.29 -20.91 -17.22
N PRO A 233 -6.00 -20.90 -16.07
CA PRO A 233 -5.80 -21.90 -15.02
C PRO A 233 -6.16 -23.29 -15.54
N VAL A 234 -5.57 -24.33 -14.93
CA VAL A 234 -6.00 -25.71 -15.20
C VAL A 234 -7.44 -25.87 -14.69
N PRO A 235 -8.43 -26.34 -15.46
CA PRO A 235 -9.79 -26.48 -14.95
C PRO A 235 -9.85 -27.45 -13.74
N PRO A 236 -10.52 -27.10 -12.62
CA PRO A 236 -10.59 -27.94 -11.43
C PRO A 236 -11.05 -29.38 -11.70
N ARG A 237 -12.07 -29.58 -12.55
CA ARG A 237 -12.59 -30.90 -12.95
C ARG A 237 -11.58 -31.78 -13.67
N ARG A 238 -10.50 -31.19 -14.21
CA ARG A 238 -9.39 -31.95 -14.80
C ARG A 238 -8.48 -32.55 -13.71
N LEU A 239 -8.33 -31.86 -12.58
CA LEU A 239 -7.54 -32.32 -11.43
C LEU A 239 -8.37 -33.28 -10.56
N ARG A 240 -9.65 -32.97 -10.40
CA ARG A 240 -10.61 -33.72 -9.58
C ARG A 240 -11.88 -34.04 -10.37
N PRO A 241 -12.05 -35.28 -10.88
CA PRO A 241 -13.22 -35.65 -11.68
C PRO A 241 -14.57 -35.49 -10.95
N ASP A 242 -14.56 -35.56 -9.61
CA ASP A 242 -15.72 -35.39 -8.72
C ASP A 242 -16.08 -33.92 -8.43
N TYR A 243 -15.31 -32.97 -8.98
CA TYR A 243 -15.50 -31.54 -8.72
C TYR A 243 -16.86 -31.04 -9.26
N PRO A 244 -17.69 -30.38 -8.43
CA PRO A 244 -19.02 -29.96 -8.85
C PRO A 244 -18.97 -28.98 -10.03
N PRO A 245 -19.75 -29.21 -11.11
CA PRO A 245 -19.75 -28.31 -12.28
C PRO A 245 -20.09 -26.85 -11.93
N TRP A 246 -21.02 -26.63 -11.01
CA TRP A 246 -21.40 -25.28 -10.53
C TRP A 246 -20.24 -24.59 -9.81
N LEU A 247 -19.45 -25.32 -9.02
CA LEU A 247 -18.33 -24.73 -8.31
C LEU A 247 -17.21 -24.37 -9.28
N GLN A 248 -16.99 -25.19 -10.32
CA GLN A 248 -16.05 -24.86 -11.38
C GLN A 248 -16.49 -23.62 -12.15
N GLU A 249 -17.79 -23.48 -12.43
CA GLU A 249 -18.36 -22.28 -13.06
C GLU A 249 -17.99 -21.04 -12.24
N ILE A 250 -18.26 -21.03 -10.93
CA ILE A 250 -17.95 -19.91 -10.03
C ILE A 250 -16.45 -19.62 -10.00
N VAL A 251 -15.61 -20.64 -9.76
CA VAL A 251 -14.15 -20.47 -9.62
C VAL A 251 -13.54 -19.92 -10.91
N LEU A 252 -13.91 -20.47 -12.07
CA LEU A 252 -13.41 -19.97 -13.36
C LEU A 252 -13.99 -18.60 -13.74
N HIS A 253 -15.17 -18.26 -13.23
CA HIS A 253 -15.73 -16.91 -13.37
C HIS A 253 -14.90 -15.88 -12.59
N CYS A 254 -14.52 -16.18 -11.35
CA CYS A 254 -13.61 -15.33 -10.57
C CYS A 254 -12.21 -15.21 -11.19
N LEU A 255 -11.70 -16.28 -11.81
CA LEU A 255 -10.35 -16.32 -12.41
C LEU A 255 -10.29 -15.80 -13.85
N ALA A 256 -11.34 -15.13 -14.34
CA ALA A 256 -11.29 -14.47 -15.64
C ALA A 256 -10.19 -13.38 -15.64
N VAL A 257 -9.42 -13.29 -16.72
CA VAL A 257 -8.31 -12.32 -16.82
C VAL A 257 -8.84 -10.89 -16.72
N GLN A 258 -9.85 -10.54 -17.53
CA GLN A 258 -10.45 -9.21 -17.47
C GLN A 258 -11.42 -9.09 -16.28
N PRO A 259 -11.27 -8.05 -15.44
CA PRO A 259 -12.19 -7.80 -14.32
C PRO A 259 -13.66 -7.70 -14.76
N ALA A 260 -13.92 -7.11 -15.94
CA ALA A 260 -15.26 -6.99 -16.52
C ALA A 260 -15.97 -8.32 -16.79
N TRP A 261 -15.23 -9.42 -16.87
CA TRP A 261 -15.78 -10.76 -17.10
C TRP A 261 -15.91 -11.59 -15.82
N ARG A 262 -15.62 -10.99 -14.65
CA ARG A 262 -15.83 -11.59 -13.33
C ARG A 262 -17.19 -11.18 -12.77
N TYR A 263 -17.49 -11.65 -11.57
CA TYR A 263 -18.59 -11.11 -10.77
C TYR A 263 -18.48 -9.59 -10.60
N SER A 264 -19.63 -8.93 -10.61
CA SER A 264 -19.72 -7.48 -10.46
C SER A 264 -19.51 -7.00 -9.01
N SER A 265 -19.77 -7.87 -8.03
CA SER A 265 -19.66 -7.58 -6.60
C SER A 265 -19.43 -8.86 -5.78
N ALA A 266 -18.84 -8.71 -4.59
CA ALA A 266 -18.64 -9.82 -3.66
C ALA A 266 -19.97 -10.39 -3.14
N ARG A 267 -21.01 -9.56 -2.96
CA ARG A 267 -22.37 -10.02 -2.63
C ARG A 267 -22.94 -11.01 -3.64
N GLN A 268 -22.76 -10.76 -4.95
CA GLN A 268 -23.23 -11.69 -5.97
C GLN A 268 -22.49 -13.03 -5.88
N LEU A 269 -21.17 -13.00 -5.65
CA LEU A 269 -20.38 -14.21 -5.45
C LEU A 269 -20.84 -15.00 -4.21
N ALA A 270 -21.09 -14.31 -3.08
CA ALA A 270 -21.63 -14.94 -1.87
C ALA A 270 -23.00 -15.59 -2.14
N PHE A 271 -23.87 -14.90 -2.88
CA PHE A 271 -25.19 -15.41 -3.26
C PHE A 271 -25.08 -16.69 -4.10
N ASP A 272 -24.25 -16.70 -5.15
CA ASP A 272 -24.09 -17.87 -6.03
C ASP A 272 -23.47 -19.05 -5.28
N LEU A 273 -22.49 -18.81 -4.41
CA LEU A 273 -21.91 -19.86 -3.54
C LEU A 273 -22.95 -20.46 -2.58
N GLY A 274 -23.85 -19.64 -2.04
CA GLY A 274 -24.92 -20.08 -1.14
C GLY A 274 -26.13 -20.72 -1.84
N ASN A 275 -26.24 -20.58 -3.17
CA ASN A 275 -27.38 -21.06 -3.96
C ASN A 275 -26.91 -21.87 -5.18
N PRO A 276 -26.22 -23.01 -4.99
CA PRO A 276 -25.59 -23.76 -6.07
C PRO A 276 -26.57 -24.19 -7.17
N ASP A 277 -27.83 -24.48 -6.82
CA ASP A 277 -28.87 -24.88 -7.77
C ASP A 277 -29.33 -23.74 -8.71
N GLN A 278 -29.04 -22.49 -8.36
CA GLN A 278 -29.38 -21.31 -9.17
C GLN A 278 -28.23 -20.88 -10.10
N VAL A 279 -27.05 -21.51 -9.98
CA VAL A 279 -25.87 -21.18 -10.78
C VAL A 279 -26.09 -21.64 -12.22
N LYS A 280 -26.17 -20.69 -13.14
CA LYS A 280 -26.28 -21.00 -14.57
C LYS A 280 -24.96 -21.59 -15.09
N LEU A 281 -24.97 -22.88 -15.39
CA LEU A 281 -23.83 -23.56 -15.99
C LEU A 281 -23.60 -23.07 -17.43
N THR A 282 -22.35 -22.72 -17.74
CA THR A 282 -21.92 -22.30 -19.07
C THR A 282 -20.84 -23.24 -19.61
N ALA A 283 -20.17 -22.86 -20.69
CA ALA A 283 -18.99 -23.59 -21.17
C ALA A 283 -17.85 -23.66 -20.14
N ARG A 284 -17.83 -22.80 -19.10
CA ARG A 284 -16.85 -22.88 -18.00
C ARG A 284 -17.07 -24.14 -17.15
N ALA A 285 -18.31 -24.49 -16.81
CA ALA A 285 -18.66 -25.68 -16.05
C ALA A 285 -18.16 -27.00 -16.68
N GLU A 286 -18.15 -27.09 -18.01
CA GLU A 286 -17.75 -28.29 -18.77
C GLU A 286 -16.27 -28.27 -19.23
N ARG A 287 -15.52 -27.23 -18.88
CA ARG A 287 -14.14 -27.08 -19.37
C ARG A 287 -13.21 -28.13 -18.75
N LEU A 288 -12.53 -28.91 -19.60
CA LEU A 288 -11.55 -29.95 -19.18
C LEU A 288 -10.12 -29.71 -19.70
N LYS A 289 -9.96 -28.78 -20.63
CA LYS A 289 -8.66 -28.46 -21.25
C LYS A 289 -8.40 -26.96 -21.14
N ARG A 290 -7.12 -26.62 -20.92
CA ARG A 290 -6.60 -25.26 -21.11
C ARG A 290 -6.60 -24.92 -22.60
N ASP A 291 -6.59 -23.63 -22.90
CA ASP A 291 -6.44 -23.18 -24.27
C ASP A 291 -5.08 -23.59 -24.85
N GLY A 292 -5.08 -23.88 -26.15
CA GLY A 292 -3.88 -24.30 -26.88
C GLY A 292 -2.82 -23.20 -26.97
N LEU A 293 -1.59 -23.59 -27.29
CA LEU A 293 -0.44 -22.67 -27.37
C LEU A 293 -0.67 -21.50 -28.33
N ALA A 294 -1.34 -21.71 -29.46
CA ALA A 294 -1.67 -20.65 -30.41
C ALA A 294 -2.53 -19.54 -29.79
N THR A 295 -3.55 -19.90 -29.00
CA THR A 295 -4.41 -18.93 -28.30
C THR A 295 -3.64 -18.18 -27.22
N VAL A 296 -2.78 -18.87 -26.47
CA VAL A 296 -1.93 -18.27 -25.43
C VAL A 296 -0.95 -17.27 -26.05
N ILE A 297 -0.31 -17.62 -27.16
CA ILE A 297 0.60 -16.73 -27.90
C ILE A 297 -0.19 -15.51 -28.41
N ARG A 298 -1.36 -15.72 -29.02
CA ARG A 298 -2.20 -14.61 -29.50
C ARG A 298 -2.56 -13.65 -28.37
N ARG A 299 -2.94 -14.15 -27.18
CA ARG A 299 -3.23 -13.30 -26.01
C ARG A 299 -1.99 -12.56 -25.52
N ARG A 300 -0.84 -13.22 -25.49
CA ARG A 300 0.42 -12.62 -25.03
C ARG A 300 0.87 -11.43 -25.88
N PHE A 301 0.51 -11.41 -27.16
CA PHE A 301 0.86 -10.33 -28.10
C PHE A 301 -0.32 -9.40 -28.45
N ASN A 302 -1.47 -9.54 -27.76
CA ASN A 302 -2.62 -8.69 -28.01
C ASN A 302 -2.86 -7.79 -26.79
N ASP A 303 -2.30 -6.58 -26.86
CA ASP A 303 -2.34 -5.59 -25.78
C ASP A 303 -3.77 -5.10 -25.49
N GLU A 304 -4.68 -5.09 -26.48
CA GLU A 304 -6.08 -4.68 -26.27
C GLU A 304 -6.84 -5.59 -25.29
N LEU A 305 -6.47 -6.87 -25.20
CA LEU A 305 -7.05 -7.82 -24.24
C LEU A 305 -6.51 -7.61 -22.81
N MET A 306 -5.38 -6.91 -22.66
CA MET A 306 -4.72 -6.63 -21.38
C MET A 306 -5.11 -5.27 -20.81
N LEU A 307 -5.75 -4.40 -21.60
CA LEU A 307 -6.30 -3.14 -21.13
C LEU A 307 -7.54 -3.43 -20.27
N ALA A 308 -7.32 -3.69 -18.98
CA ALA A 308 -8.36 -3.45 -17.99
C ALA A 308 -8.73 -1.97 -18.13
N GLN A 309 -9.89 -1.69 -18.71
CA GLN A 309 -10.37 -0.30 -18.75
C GLN A 309 -10.62 0.12 -17.30
N PRO A 310 -9.93 1.15 -16.80
CA PRO A 310 -10.19 1.66 -15.47
C PRO A 310 -11.66 2.03 -15.41
N ARG A 311 -12.37 1.60 -14.36
CA ARG A 311 -13.73 2.12 -14.13
C ARG A 311 -13.59 3.60 -13.80
N PRO A 312 -14.15 4.51 -14.62
CA PRO A 312 -14.15 5.92 -14.33
C PRO A 312 -15.42 6.20 -13.54
N ASP A 313 -15.34 6.27 -12.20
CA ASP A 313 -16.49 6.82 -11.47
C ASP A 313 -16.11 7.62 -10.22
N ILE A 314 -14.94 7.39 -9.61
CA ILE A 314 -14.42 8.26 -8.51
C ILE A 314 -12.95 8.64 -8.70
N ALA A 315 -12.11 7.73 -9.20
CA ALA A 315 -10.70 8.00 -9.52
C ALA A 315 -10.51 9.10 -10.60
N SER A 316 -11.48 9.26 -11.50
CA SER A 316 -11.54 10.36 -12.48
C SER A 316 -11.71 11.75 -11.85
N HIS A 317 -12.24 11.82 -10.62
CA HIS A 317 -12.36 13.07 -9.85
C HIS A 317 -11.08 13.39 -9.04
N LEU A 318 -10.33 12.37 -8.60
CA LEU A 318 -9.01 12.56 -7.96
C LEU A 318 -7.90 12.83 -8.99
N ALA A 319 -8.01 12.29 -10.20
CA ALA A 319 -7.14 12.64 -11.33
C ALA A 319 -7.27 14.12 -11.80
N GLN A 320 -8.17 14.89 -11.20
CA GLN A 320 -8.33 16.34 -11.44
C GLN A 320 -7.83 17.20 -10.27
N VAL A 321 -7.31 16.58 -9.22
CA VAL A 321 -6.73 17.29 -8.06
C VAL A 321 -5.23 17.46 -8.31
N PRO A 322 -4.72 18.70 -8.44
CA PRO A 322 -3.33 18.89 -8.77
C PRO A 322 -2.42 18.45 -7.62
N ILE A 323 -1.37 17.70 -7.94
CA ILE A 323 -0.33 17.28 -7.00
C ILE A 323 0.81 18.29 -7.05
N VAL A 324 1.16 18.83 -5.89
CA VAL A 324 2.27 19.77 -5.72
C VAL A 324 3.36 19.06 -4.91
N ALA A 325 4.47 18.72 -5.56
CA ALA A 325 5.62 18.13 -4.89
C ALA A 325 6.48 19.22 -4.26
N VAL A 326 6.78 19.10 -2.96
CA VAL A 326 7.67 20.01 -2.24
C VAL A 326 8.95 19.26 -1.91
N ALA A 327 10.04 19.58 -2.63
CA ALA A 327 11.35 19.00 -2.41
C ALA A 327 12.05 19.68 -1.22
N ILE A 328 12.04 19.00 -0.08
CA ILE A 328 12.51 19.51 1.21
C ILE A 328 13.89 18.96 1.52
N ASN A 329 14.78 19.84 1.97
CA ASN A 329 16.10 19.44 2.43
C ASN A 329 16.17 19.47 3.94
N LEU A 330 16.45 18.34 4.56
CA LEU A 330 16.45 18.19 6.01
C LEU A 330 17.85 18.34 6.63
N ASP A 331 18.79 19.00 5.94
CA ASP A 331 20.10 19.31 6.51
C ASP A 331 20.09 20.64 7.29
N ASP A 332 20.91 20.74 8.35
CA ASP A 332 20.95 21.87 9.29
C ASP A 332 21.13 23.26 8.64
N SER A 333 21.63 23.29 7.40
CA SER A 333 21.80 24.53 6.62
C SER A 333 20.53 25.05 5.93
N GLY A 334 19.40 24.35 6.08
CA GLY A 334 18.19 24.53 5.27
C GLY A 334 17.00 25.23 5.95
N GLU A 335 17.07 25.59 7.24
CA GLU A 335 15.89 26.02 8.01
C GLU A 335 15.14 27.23 7.38
N ALA A 336 15.85 28.31 7.05
CA ALA A 336 15.26 29.49 6.40
C ALA A 336 14.69 29.19 4.99
N LEU A 337 15.26 28.20 4.29
CA LEU A 337 14.77 27.76 2.99
C LEU A 337 13.51 26.90 3.13
N ASN A 338 13.47 26.04 4.14
CA ASN A 338 12.31 25.22 4.46
C ASN A 338 11.12 26.06 4.94
N GLU A 339 11.36 27.17 5.65
CA GLU A 339 10.32 28.15 5.99
C GLU A 339 9.76 28.85 4.74
N ALA A 340 10.65 29.26 3.82
CA ALA A 340 10.24 29.87 2.57
C ALA A 340 9.42 28.89 1.69
N LEU A 341 9.85 27.63 1.62
CA LEU A 341 9.11 26.54 0.96
C LEU A 341 7.73 26.35 1.60
N ARG A 342 7.66 26.37 2.93
CA ARG A 342 6.40 26.22 3.67
C ARG A 342 5.43 27.36 3.38
N THR A 343 5.93 28.59 3.39
CA THR A 343 5.13 29.78 3.04
C THR A 343 4.57 29.67 1.63
N GLU A 344 5.36 29.20 0.67
CA GLU A 344 4.91 29.02 -0.70
C GLU A 344 3.91 27.87 -0.86
N ALA A 345 4.16 26.74 -0.20
CA ALA A 345 3.22 25.61 -0.16
C ALA A 345 1.87 26.02 0.42
N ALA A 346 1.86 26.75 1.55
CA ALA A 346 0.65 27.28 2.16
C ALA A 346 -0.12 28.22 1.22
N ARG A 347 0.60 29.07 0.46
CA ARG A 347 -0.02 29.93 -0.57
C ARG A 347 -0.71 29.11 -1.66
N ILE A 348 -0.05 28.07 -2.17
CA ILE A 348 -0.61 27.23 -3.24
C ILE A 348 -1.85 26.47 -2.75
N VAL A 349 -1.78 25.84 -1.58
CA VAL A 349 -2.94 25.11 -1.02
C VAL A 349 -4.09 26.05 -0.73
N SER A 350 -3.82 27.27 -0.27
CA SER A 350 -4.87 28.29 -0.07
C SER A 350 -5.52 28.73 -1.40
N ALA A 351 -4.74 28.81 -2.48
CA ALA A 351 -5.23 29.19 -3.81
C ALA A 351 -5.98 28.04 -4.51
N VAL A 352 -5.59 26.80 -4.24
CA VAL A 352 -6.20 25.59 -4.80
C VAL A 352 -6.54 24.64 -3.64
N PRO A 353 -7.70 24.82 -2.98
CA PRO A 353 -8.04 24.12 -1.74
C PRO A 353 -8.11 22.59 -1.84
N ARG A 354 -8.21 22.06 -3.06
CA ARG A 354 -8.19 20.61 -3.28
C ARG A 354 -6.79 20.06 -3.52
N ALA A 355 -5.79 20.90 -3.82
CA ALA A 355 -4.44 20.44 -4.19
C ALA A 355 -3.84 19.54 -3.11
N ARG A 356 -3.21 18.45 -3.54
CA ARG A 356 -2.51 17.52 -2.64
C ARG A 356 -1.02 17.86 -2.60
N LEU A 357 -0.44 17.88 -1.41
CA LEU A 357 1.00 18.08 -1.26
C LEU A 357 1.74 16.73 -1.20
N ALA A 358 2.80 16.57 -1.99
CA ALA A 358 3.75 15.47 -1.82
C ALA A 358 5.06 16.03 -1.24
N CYS A 359 5.31 15.82 0.04
CA CYS A 359 6.52 16.29 0.71
C CYS A 359 7.65 15.29 0.49
N VAL A 360 8.65 15.66 -0.33
CA VAL A 360 9.70 14.74 -0.79
C VAL A 360 11.05 15.14 -0.22
N ASN A 361 11.71 14.21 0.49
CA ASN A 361 13.13 14.29 0.79
C ASN A 361 13.88 13.23 0.00
N VAL A 362 15.11 13.55 -0.42
CA VAL A 362 16.02 12.55 -0.99
C VAL A 362 17.15 12.28 0.01
N LEU A 363 17.19 11.06 0.54
CA LEU A 363 18.30 10.56 1.33
C LEU A 363 19.43 10.14 0.38
N LYS A 364 20.52 10.90 0.38
CA LYS A 364 21.62 10.70 -0.58
C LYS A 364 22.52 9.54 -0.16
N LEU A 365 22.61 8.51 -1.00
CA LEU A 365 23.51 7.36 -0.81
C LEU A 365 24.95 7.67 -1.25
N ALA A 366 25.93 7.13 -0.53
CA ALA A 366 27.36 7.21 -0.82
C ALA A 366 27.76 6.17 -1.87
N ARG A 367 28.49 6.58 -2.92
CA ARG A 367 28.89 5.69 -4.02
C ARG A 367 29.96 4.64 -3.68
N LEU A 368 30.66 4.77 -2.55
CA LEU A 368 31.87 3.98 -2.24
C LEU A 368 31.97 3.56 -0.75
N ALA A 369 31.04 3.97 0.11
CA ALA A 369 31.03 3.60 1.52
C ALA A 369 29.83 2.68 1.79
N VAL A 370 29.94 1.80 2.81
CA VAL A 370 28.79 1.06 3.32
C VAL A 370 27.92 2.07 4.06
N ASP A 371 26.82 2.49 3.45
CA ASP A 371 25.85 3.34 4.14
C ASP A 371 25.16 2.51 5.22
N HIS A 372 25.38 2.89 6.47
CA HIS A 372 24.62 2.34 7.59
C HIS A 372 23.21 2.95 7.57
N ALA A 373 22.17 2.11 7.49
CA ALA A 373 20.78 2.54 7.60
C ALA A 373 20.46 3.17 8.96
N LEU A 374 21.30 2.89 9.97
CA LEU A 374 21.22 3.44 11.31
C LEU A 374 22.14 4.67 11.46
N ASP A 375 21.72 5.63 12.29
CA ASP A 375 22.54 6.74 12.76
C ASP A 375 23.49 6.32 13.90
N GLU A 376 24.27 7.27 14.43
CA GLU A 376 25.24 7.03 15.50
C GLU A 376 24.59 6.55 16.81
N GLU A 377 23.28 6.80 16.97
CA GLU A 377 22.47 6.43 18.13
C GLU A 377 21.75 5.09 17.92
N GLY A 378 21.81 4.52 16.71
CA GLY A 378 21.19 3.25 16.35
C GLY A 378 19.73 3.38 15.91
N HIS A 379 19.25 4.59 15.59
CA HIS A 379 17.93 4.82 14.99
C HIS A 379 18.01 4.76 13.47
N SER A 380 16.91 4.34 12.81
CA SER A 380 16.86 4.36 11.35
C SER A 380 16.85 5.79 10.82
N LYS A 381 17.85 6.12 9.99
CA LYS A 381 17.94 7.42 9.31
C LYS A 381 16.69 7.72 8.48
N HIS A 382 16.15 6.70 7.81
CA HIS A 382 14.95 6.82 6.99
C HIS A 382 13.75 7.29 7.83
N ILE A 383 13.51 6.64 8.98
CA ILE A 383 12.42 7.04 9.90
C ILE A 383 12.64 8.44 10.44
N GLY A 384 13.88 8.77 10.85
CA GLY A 384 14.20 10.13 11.31
C GLY A 384 13.81 11.17 10.27
N ARG A 385 14.10 10.91 8.99
CA ARG A 385 13.68 11.79 7.88
C ARG A 385 12.17 11.84 7.69
N LEU A 386 11.46 10.71 7.78
CA LEU A 386 9.99 10.68 7.73
C LEU A 386 9.38 11.49 8.88
N ALA A 387 9.91 11.34 10.10
CA ALA A 387 9.49 12.08 11.29
C ALA A 387 9.65 13.59 11.09
N GLU A 388 10.83 14.03 10.65
CA GLU A 388 11.14 15.43 10.37
C GLU A 388 10.25 16.01 9.26
N LEU A 389 10.04 15.27 8.16
CA LEU A 389 9.14 15.69 7.08
C LEU A 389 7.68 15.77 7.54
N LYS A 390 7.19 14.78 8.30
CA LYS A 390 5.82 14.77 8.81
C LYS A 390 5.60 15.93 9.78
N ASN A 391 6.57 16.20 10.65
CA ASN A 391 6.56 17.39 11.51
C ASN A 391 6.53 18.68 10.69
N TRP A 392 7.35 18.79 9.62
CA TRP A 392 7.31 19.93 8.72
C TRP A 392 5.93 20.10 8.07
N ALA A 393 5.30 19.03 7.57
CA ALA A 393 4.01 19.09 6.91
C ALA A 393 2.87 19.47 7.87
N ARG A 394 2.86 18.95 9.11
CA ARG A 394 1.83 19.28 10.11
C ARG A 394 1.77 20.77 10.43
N THR A 395 2.89 21.50 10.35
CA THR A 395 2.89 22.95 10.59
C THR A 395 2.10 23.76 9.56
N LEU A 396 1.71 23.16 8.42
CA LEU A 396 0.82 23.78 7.45
C LEU A 396 -0.66 23.76 7.91
N GLY A 397 -1.01 22.99 8.94
CA GLY A 397 -2.38 22.90 9.46
C GLY A 397 -3.37 22.22 8.50
N LEU A 398 -2.87 21.34 7.63
CA LEU A 398 -3.67 20.61 6.66
C LEU A 398 -4.17 19.27 7.23
N GLY A 399 -5.29 18.75 6.73
CA GLY A 399 -5.79 17.42 7.07
C GLY A 399 -4.86 16.31 6.54
N GLU A 400 -4.80 15.16 7.22
CA GLU A 400 -3.88 14.07 6.85
C GLU A 400 -4.13 13.49 5.45
N GLU A 401 -5.34 13.64 4.91
CA GLU A 401 -5.70 13.23 3.55
C GLU A 401 -5.15 14.16 2.45
N SER A 402 -4.68 15.35 2.81
CA SER A 402 -4.28 16.40 1.86
C SER A 402 -2.78 16.46 1.58
N TYR A 403 -1.97 15.66 2.29
CA TYR A 403 -0.55 15.56 2.04
C TYR A 403 -0.01 14.13 2.23
N THR A 404 1.10 13.85 1.56
CA THR A 404 1.91 12.63 1.72
C THR A 404 3.36 12.99 1.97
N VAL A 405 4.11 12.05 2.53
CA VAL A 405 5.51 12.22 2.90
C VAL A 405 6.32 11.08 2.29
N HIS A 406 7.42 11.42 1.60
CA HIS A 406 8.23 10.47 0.84
C HIS A 406 9.71 10.70 1.13
N VAL A 407 10.44 9.63 1.46
CA VAL A 407 11.90 9.63 1.63
C VAL A 407 12.50 8.69 0.60
N ILE A 408 13.08 9.27 -0.45
CA ILE A 408 13.62 8.54 -1.58
C ILE A 408 15.11 8.34 -1.38
N GLU A 409 15.59 7.10 -1.42
CA GLU A 409 17.01 6.79 -1.35
C GLU A 409 17.63 6.79 -2.75
N ALA A 410 18.55 7.71 -3.02
CA ALA A 410 19.14 7.85 -4.37
C ALA A 410 20.56 8.43 -4.39
N PHE A 411 21.33 8.09 -5.42
CA PHE A 411 22.66 8.67 -5.66
C PHE A 411 22.61 10.07 -6.29
N ASP A 412 21.59 10.36 -7.10
CA ASP A 412 21.36 11.66 -7.75
C ASP A 412 20.00 12.23 -7.32
N PRO A 413 20.00 13.19 -6.38
CA PRO A 413 18.76 13.81 -5.91
C PRO A 413 17.94 14.53 -6.98
N ALA A 414 18.57 15.09 -8.01
CA ALA A 414 17.83 15.77 -9.05
C ALA A 414 17.02 14.79 -9.90
N ASN A 415 17.66 13.69 -10.31
CA ASN A 415 16.98 12.62 -11.05
C ASN A 415 15.87 11.98 -10.22
N ALA A 416 16.11 11.71 -8.93
CA ALA A 416 15.10 11.14 -8.04
C ALA A 416 13.82 11.99 -7.98
N ILE A 417 13.97 13.32 -7.86
CA ILE A 417 12.82 14.25 -7.85
C ILE A 417 12.11 14.27 -9.21
N ILE A 418 12.84 14.26 -10.32
CA ILE A 418 12.27 14.26 -11.68
C ILE A 418 11.51 12.94 -11.96
N GLU A 419 12.09 11.81 -11.58
CA GLU A 419 11.47 10.49 -11.73
C GLU A 419 10.22 10.36 -10.87
N PHE A 420 10.27 10.84 -9.62
CA PHE A 420 9.10 10.94 -8.75
C PHE A 420 7.99 11.79 -9.40
N ALA A 421 8.33 12.98 -9.88
CA ALA A 421 7.37 13.89 -10.49
C ALA A 421 6.71 13.31 -11.75
N SER A 422 7.51 12.69 -12.62
CA SER A 422 7.03 12.07 -13.86
C SER A 422 6.11 10.89 -13.58
N SER A 423 6.47 10.06 -12.62
CA SER A 423 5.75 8.82 -12.33
C SER A 423 4.45 9.06 -11.56
N ASN A 424 4.40 10.10 -10.73
CA ASN A 424 3.24 10.45 -9.91
C ASN A 424 2.38 11.57 -10.52
N LEU A 425 2.61 11.91 -11.80
CA LEU A 425 1.87 12.94 -12.54
C LEU A 425 1.80 14.29 -11.78
N VAL A 426 2.93 14.70 -11.18
CA VAL A 426 3.01 15.94 -10.41
C VAL A 426 2.82 17.15 -11.33
N ASP A 427 1.87 18.03 -11.00
CA ASP A 427 1.56 19.23 -11.77
C ASP A 427 2.54 20.39 -11.50
N HIS A 428 3.05 20.46 -10.27
CA HIS A 428 3.93 21.52 -9.83
C HIS A 428 5.00 21.05 -8.83
N ILE A 429 6.24 21.50 -9.00
CA ILE A 429 7.34 21.25 -8.06
C ILE A 429 7.75 22.55 -7.37
N LEU A 430 7.75 22.56 -6.04
CA LEU A 430 8.43 23.54 -5.21
C LEU A 430 9.81 23.00 -4.83
N ILE A 431 10.87 23.72 -5.20
CA ILE A 431 12.23 23.33 -4.84
C ILE A 431 13.07 24.52 -4.40
N GLY A 432 13.79 24.35 -3.29
CA GLY A 432 14.66 25.40 -2.78
C GLY A 432 15.98 25.54 -3.55
N ALA A 433 16.43 26.77 -3.80
CA ALA A 433 17.79 27.05 -4.27
C ALA A 433 18.66 27.56 -3.12
N ARG A 434 19.74 26.83 -2.79
CA ARG A 434 20.74 27.27 -1.80
C ARG A 434 21.48 28.51 -2.29
N GLU A 435 21.79 29.43 -1.37
CA GLU A 435 22.66 30.57 -1.68
C GLU A 435 24.08 30.10 -2.07
N LYS A 436 24.71 30.87 -2.97
CA LYS A 436 25.91 30.53 -3.75
C LYS A 436 27.07 30.03 -2.88
N SER A 437 27.37 28.72 -2.92
CA SER A 437 28.73 28.25 -2.68
C SER A 437 29.53 28.38 -3.96
N PHE A 438 30.53 29.27 -3.96
CA PHE A 438 31.37 29.63 -5.12
C PHE A 438 32.05 28.42 -5.81
N ARG A 439 32.06 27.24 -5.18
CA ARG A 439 32.73 26.01 -5.64
C ARG A 439 31.87 25.08 -6.54
N LYS A 440 30.58 25.35 -6.79
CA LYS A 440 29.69 24.47 -7.61
C LYS A 440 29.36 25.01 -9.02
N LYS A 441 30.22 25.85 -9.62
CA LYS A 441 29.98 26.42 -10.97
C LYS A 441 30.02 25.41 -12.13
N VAL A 442 30.47 24.17 -11.92
CA VAL A 442 30.72 23.19 -13.00
C VAL A 442 29.77 21.98 -12.99
N LEU A 443 29.07 21.73 -11.88
CA LEU A 443 27.97 20.75 -11.80
C LEU A 443 26.72 21.52 -11.41
N GLY A 444 25.72 21.59 -12.31
CA GLY A 444 24.46 22.30 -12.08
C GLY A 444 23.86 21.97 -10.70
N SER A 445 23.31 22.96 -10.02
CA SER A 445 22.61 22.74 -8.74
C SER A 445 21.39 21.84 -8.95
N VAL A 446 21.03 21.03 -7.94
CA VAL A 446 19.84 20.14 -7.98
C VAL A 446 18.60 20.88 -8.49
N SER A 447 18.32 22.07 -7.96
CA SER A 447 17.21 22.93 -8.38
C SER A 447 17.27 23.39 -9.84
N ALA A 448 18.48 23.56 -10.40
CA ALA A 448 18.64 23.97 -11.79
C ALA A 448 18.39 22.81 -12.75
N LYS A 449 18.84 21.60 -12.38
CA LYS A 449 18.56 20.39 -13.15
C LYS A 449 17.08 20.05 -13.12
N VAL A 450 16.45 20.05 -11.93
CA VAL A 450 14.99 19.84 -11.79
C VAL A 450 14.20 20.87 -12.59
N ALA A 451 14.54 22.17 -12.51
CA ALA A 451 13.85 23.20 -13.29
C ALA A 451 14.02 23.08 -14.81
N ALA A 452 15.09 22.42 -15.29
CA ALA A 452 15.36 22.25 -16.71
C ALA A 452 14.73 20.97 -17.29
N GLU A 453 14.64 19.91 -16.49
CA GLU A 453 14.32 18.56 -16.96
C GLU A 453 12.96 18.03 -16.44
N ALA A 454 12.35 18.67 -15.43
CA ALA A 454 11.06 18.21 -14.91
C ALA A 454 9.94 18.29 -15.96
N PRO A 455 9.00 17.33 -15.97
CA PRO A 455 7.89 17.28 -16.93
C PRO A 455 6.77 18.29 -16.64
N CYS A 456 6.93 19.10 -15.60
CA CYS A 456 5.88 19.95 -15.05
C CYS A 456 6.42 21.32 -14.63
N SER A 457 5.53 22.17 -14.13
CA SER A 457 5.90 23.52 -13.73
C SER A 457 6.75 23.51 -12.45
N VAL A 458 7.82 24.32 -12.39
CA VAL A 458 8.76 24.34 -11.27
C VAL A 458 8.89 25.75 -10.70
N THR A 459 8.62 25.92 -9.41
CA THR A 459 8.93 27.14 -8.67
C THR A 459 10.19 26.94 -7.83
N VAL A 460 11.21 27.75 -8.14
CA VAL A 460 12.46 27.76 -7.38
C VAL A 460 12.36 28.79 -6.25
N VAL A 461 12.21 28.30 -5.02
CA VAL A 461 12.06 29.14 -3.82
C VAL A 461 13.43 29.57 -3.29
N ARG A 462 13.53 30.84 -2.86
CA ARG A 462 14.71 31.42 -2.22
C ARG A 462 14.30 32.11 -0.92
N PRO A 463 15.11 32.05 0.15
CA PRO A 463 14.79 32.74 1.39
C PRO A 463 14.74 34.26 1.15
N THR A 464 13.77 34.93 1.74
CA THR A 464 13.66 36.38 1.67
C THR A 464 14.84 37.00 2.43
N ARG A 465 15.68 37.80 1.76
CA ARG A 465 16.72 38.56 2.45
C ARG A 465 16.06 39.57 3.38
N LEU A 466 16.24 39.42 4.69
CA LEU A 466 16.08 40.53 5.62
C LEU A 466 17.07 41.61 5.16
N ARG A 467 16.56 42.74 4.65
CA ARG A 467 17.39 43.91 4.42
C ARG A 467 17.90 44.36 5.80
N PRO A 468 19.21 44.50 6.04
CA PRO A 468 19.66 45.17 7.24
C PRO A 468 19.03 46.57 7.24
N GLY A 469 18.43 46.93 8.38
CA GLY A 469 17.73 48.19 8.56
C GLY A 469 18.58 49.36 8.08
N HIS A 470 18.00 50.19 7.23
CA HIS A 470 18.48 51.54 7.06
C HIS A 470 18.17 52.24 8.38
N ASP A 471 19.17 52.38 9.24
CA ASP A 471 19.11 53.29 10.38
C ASP A 471 18.74 54.68 9.86
N ALA A 472 17.52 55.08 10.18
CA ALA A 472 17.07 56.44 10.05
C ALA A 472 17.66 57.26 11.21
N GLU A 473 18.19 58.42 10.84
CA GLU A 473 18.34 59.62 11.68
C GLU A 473 19.50 59.65 12.70
N GLY A 474 20.55 60.33 12.27
CA GLY A 474 21.63 60.82 13.14
C GLY A 474 22.54 61.80 12.40
N ARG A 475 22.01 62.94 11.94
CA ARG A 475 22.82 64.13 11.63
C ARG A 475 22.21 65.34 12.33
N ALA A 476 23.04 65.91 13.20
CA ALA A 476 22.86 67.15 13.94
C ALA A 476 22.75 68.38 13.04
#